data_AF-A0A6V7XQ97-F1
#
_entry.id   AF-A0A6V7XQ97-F1
#
_cell.length_a   1.000
_cell.length_b   1.000
_cell.length_c   1.000
_cell.angle_alpha   90.00
_cell.angle_beta   90.00
_cell.angle_gamma   90.00
#
_symmetry.space_group_name_H-M   'P 1'
#
loop_
_entity.id
_entity.type
_entity.pdbx_description
1 polymer ?
#
loop_
_entity_poly.entity_id
_entity_poly.type
_entity_poly.pdbx_seq_one_letter_code
_entity_poly.pdbx_strand_id
1 'polypeptide(L)'
;MYQKAVIQNVVSTASLLENNNSLDLSQLASMIPNARYRPERFSALTVKIKEPIIATALLFANGRIVCVGTKSVKDSETAIIYFVKLISAASTILINMRNFSIQNIVSSFTFSGTLNLPGILIFA
;
A
#
# COMPACT_ATOMS: atom_id res chain seq x y z
N MET A 1 -6.20 17.44 -28.84
CA MET A 1 -5.73 16.12 -28.37
C MET A 1 -5.95 16.06 -26.86
N TYR A 2 -6.82 15.19 -26.36
CA TYR A 2 -7.00 15.01 -24.91
C TYR A 2 -5.74 14.38 -24.31
N GLN A 3 -5.27 14.92 -23.19
CA GLN A 3 -4.15 14.34 -22.47
C GLN A 3 -4.62 13.08 -21.75
N LYS A 4 -3.94 11.94 -21.95
CA LYS A 4 -4.28 10.67 -21.31
C LYS A 4 -4.11 10.80 -19.79
N ALA A 5 -5.08 10.29 -19.02
CA ALA A 5 -4.97 10.26 -17.57
C ALA A 5 -3.77 9.44 -17.10
N VAL A 6 -3.04 9.99 -16.13
CA VAL A 6 -1.83 9.41 -15.55
C VAL A 6 -2.16 8.92 -14.14
N ILE A 7 -1.81 7.66 -13.86
CA ILE A 7 -1.94 7.08 -12.52
C ILE A 7 -0.91 7.75 -11.61
N GLN A 8 -1.38 8.28 -10.48
CA GLN A 8 -0.56 8.94 -9.47
C GLN A 8 -0.29 8.05 -8.27
N ASN A 9 -1.25 7.19 -7.92
CA ASN A 9 -1.13 6.28 -6.79
C ASN A 9 -2.01 5.05 -6.97
N VAL A 10 -1.50 3.89 -6.55
CA VAL A 10 -2.26 2.66 -6.41
C VAL A 10 -2.16 2.20 -4.95
N VAL A 11 -3.30 1.85 -4.37
CA VAL A 11 -3.40 1.26 -3.04
C VAL A 11 -3.80 -0.20 -3.19
N SER A 12 -2.98 -1.11 -2.69
CA SER A 12 -3.30 -2.54 -2.67
C SER A 12 -3.25 -3.11 -1.26
N THR A 13 -3.96 -4.22 -1.05
CA THR A 13 -4.01 -4.92 0.23
C THR A 13 -3.90 -6.41 0.06
N ALA A 14 -3.40 -7.10 1.08
CA ALA A 14 -3.43 -8.54 1.19
C ALA A 14 -3.53 -8.96 2.67
N SER A 15 -3.85 -10.23 2.90
CA SER A 15 -3.82 -10.88 4.20
C SER A 15 -2.65 -11.86 4.25
N LEU A 16 -1.85 -11.82 5.31
CA LEU A 16 -0.65 -12.64 5.48
C LEU A 16 -0.83 -13.85 6.41
N LEU A 17 -1.90 -13.83 7.22
CA LEU A 17 -2.17 -14.80 8.27
C LEU A 17 -3.55 -15.44 8.10
N GLU A 18 -3.69 -16.63 8.68
CA GLU A 18 -4.98 -17.26 8.95
C GLU A 18 -5.51 -16.87 10.33
N ASN A 19 -6.81 -17.13 10.56
CA ASN A 19 -7.54 -16.69 11.75
C ASN A 19 -6.84 -17.11 13.06
N ASN A 20 -6.89 -16.22 14.06
CA ASN A 20 -6.30 -16.34 15.41
C ASN A 20 -4.78 -16.17 15.55
N ASN A 21 -4.04 -15.92 14.47
CA ASN A 21 -2.63 -15.56 14.57
C ASN A 21 -2.42 -14.04 14.63
N SER A 22 -1.36 -13.62 15.33
CA SER A 22 -0.94 -12.22 15.42
C SER A 22 0.57 -12.12 15.22
N LEU A 23 1.00 -11.07 14.54
CA LEU A 23 2.40 -10.73 14.36
C LEU A 23 2.89 -9.86 15.52
N ASP A 24 4.07 -10.16 16.04
CA ASP A 24 4.79 -9.24 16.92
C ASP A 24 5.44 -8.15 16.07
N LEU A 25 4.75 -7.01 15.97
CA LEU A 25 5.23 -5.87 15.20
C LEU A 25 6.49 -5.23 15.79
N SER A 26 6.73 -5.39 17.11
CA SER A 26 7.94 -4.87 17.77
C SER A 26 9.16 -5.70 17.39
N GLN A 27 9.00 -7.03 17.39
CA GLN A 27 10.03 -7.94 16.89
C GLN A 27 10.34 -7.67 15.41
N LEU A 28 9.32 -7.57 14.56
CA LEU A 28 9.51 -7.28 13.13
C LEU A 28 10.19 -5.92 12.90
N ALA A 29 9.86 -4.90 13.69
CA ALA A 29 10.52 -3.59 13.60
C ALA A 29 12.01 -3.65 13.89
N SER A 30 12.45 -4.56 14.76
CA SER A 30 13.87 -4.75 15.10
C SER A 30 14.65 -5.49 14.01
N MET A 31 13.98 -6.34 13.24
CA MET A 31 14.61 -7.19 12.22
C MET A 31 14.59 -6.58 10.82
N ILE A 32 13.52 -5.84 10.47
CA ILE A 32 13.34 -5.29 9.13
C ILE A 32 14.00 -3.91 9.02
N PRO A 33 14.94 -3.71 8.07
CA PRO A 33 15.56 -2.41 7.84
C PRO A 33 14.52 -1.35 7.46
N ASN A 34 14.70 -0.12 7.95
CA ASN A 34 13.80 1.02 7.70
C ASN A 34 12.36 0.84 8.20
N ALA A 35 12.10 -0.20 9.00
CA ALA A 35 10.81 -0.38 9.63
C ALA A 35 10.63 0.61 10.78
N ARG A 36 9.42 1.16 10.92
CA ARG A 36 9.05 2.12 11.96
C ARG A 36 7.77 1.64 12.63
N TYR A 37 7.85 1.32 13.92
CA TYR A 37 6.71 0.99 14.74
C TYR A 37 6.64 1.92 15.93
N ARG A 38 5.49 2.59 16.10
CA ARG A 38 5.21 3.47 17.24
C ARG A 38 3.73 3.27 17.61
N PRO A 39 3.39 2.23 18.41
CA PRO A 39 2.00 1.89 18.71
C PRO A 39 1.21 3.06 19.32
N GLU A 40 1.88 3.91 20.10
CA GLU A 40 1.34 5.16 20.68
C GLU A 40 0.82 6.16 19.63
N ARG A 41 1.34 6.11 18.39
CA ARG A 41 0.97 7.03 17.30
C ARG A 41 0.17 6.35 16.20
N PHE A 42 0.50 5.10 15.89
CA PHE A 42 -0.13 4.36 14.82
C PHE A 42 0.00 2.86 15.04
N SER A 43 -1.10 2.13 14.86
CA SER A 43 -1.21 0.71 15.20
C SER A 43 -0.49 -0.24 14.23
N ALA A 44 0.03 0.25 13.11
CA ALA A 44 0.70 -0.55 12.10
C ALA A 44 2.21 -0.27 12.02
N LEU A 45 2.97 -1.32 11.73
CA LEU A 45 4.37 -1.25 11.34
C LEU A 45 4.47 -0.63 9.95
N THR A 46 5.27 0.43 9.81
CA THR A 46 5.50 1.08 8.52
C THR A 46 6.87 0.67 7.97
N VAL A 47 6.92 0.16 6.73
CA VAL A 47 8.18 -0.16 6.03
C VAL A 47 8.19 0.60 4.72
N LYS A 48 9.25 1.39 4.48
CA LYS A 48 9.40 2.16 3.24
C LYS A 48 10.60 1.68 2.44
N ILE A 49 10.39 1.49 1.14
CA ILE A 49 11.42 1.11 0.19
C ILE A 49 11.52 2.16 -0.92
N LYS A 50 12.72 2.30 -1.49
CA LYS A 50 12.99 3.18 -2.64
C LYS A 50 13.40 2.38 -3.88
N GLU A 51 14.02 1.23 -3.69
CA GLU A 51 14.42 0.29 -4.75
C GLU A 51 13.99 -1.13 -4.35
N PRO A 52 13.58 -2.00 -5.30
CA PRO A 52 13.50 -1.76 -6.75
C PRO A 52 12.30 -0.89 -7.17
N ILE A 53 11.33 -0.69 -6.28
CA ILE A 53 10.11 0.09 -6.51
C ILE A 53 9.90 1.01 -5.32
N ILE A 54 9.47 2.25 -5.56
CA ILE A 54 9.10 3.17 -4.49
C ILE A 54 7.73 2.75 -3.94
N ALA A 55 7.71 2.29 -2.70
CA ALA A 55 6.48 1.87 -2.03
C ALA A 55 6.59 1.98 -0.50
N THR A 56 5.45 2.05 0.17
CA THR A 56 5.35 1.97 1.63
C THR A 56 4.33 0.89 1.99
N ALA A 57 4.74 -0.04 2.86
CA ALA A 57 3.85 -1.01 3.47
C ALA A 57 3.42 -0.56 4.87
N LEU A 58 2.15 -0.80 5.18
CA LEU A 58 1.57 -0.70 6.51
C LEU A 58 1.11 -2.10 6.91
N LEU A 59 1.77 -2.69 7.91
CA LEU A 59 1.50 -4.04 8.39
C LEU A 59 0.81 -3.98 9.76
N PHE A 60 -0.37 -4.58 9.86
CA PHE A 60 -1.15 -4.67 11.08
C PHE A 60 -0.88 -6.00 11.80
N ALA A 61 -1.06 -6.00 13.12
CA ALA A 61 -0.81 -7.18 13.96
C ALA A 61 -1.64 -8.41 13.51
N ASN A 62 -2.85 -8.20 13.01
CA ASN A 62 -3.72 -9.25 12.47
C ASN A 62 -3.28 -9.82 11.10
N GLY A 63 -2.12 -9.41 10.58
CA GLY A 63 -1.62 -9.89 9.29
C GLY A 63 -2.16 -9.16 8.07
N ARG A 64 -3.01 -8.14 8.23
CA ARG A 64 -3.38 -7.28 7.10
C ARG A 64 -2.18 -6.43 6.69
N ILE A 65 -1.86 -6.44 5.40
CA ILE A 65 -0.86 -5.54 4.81
C ILE A 65 -1.54 -4.61 3.81
N VAL A 66 -1.16 -3.33 3.87
CA VAL A 66 -1.56 -2.29 2.93
C VAL A 66 -0.31 -1.75 2.25
N CYS A 67 -0.29 -1.72 0.92
CA CYS A 67 0.79 -1.17 0.11
C CYS A 67 0.32 0.11 -0.59
N VAL A 68 1.12 1.17 -0.50
CA VAL A 68 0.83 2.49 -1.09
C VAL A 68 2.07 3.09 -1.75
N GLY A 69 1.86 4.08 -2.62
CA GLY A 69 2.93 4.91 -3.19
C GLY A 69 3.46 4.44 -4.55
N THR A 70 2.88 3.37 -5.10
CA THR A 70 3.19 2.87 -6.45
C THR A 70 2.39 3.62 -7.51
N LYS A 71 2.92 3.74 -8.73
CA LYS A 71 2.27 4.46 -9.85
C LYS A 71 1.67 3.55 -10.91
N SER A 72 1.68 2.23 -10.67
CA SER A 72 1.05 1.26 -11.55
C SER A 72 0.56 0.06 -10.73
N VAL A 73 -0.44 -0.64 -11.26
CA VAL A 73 -0.98 -1.86 -10.65
C VAL A 73 0.11 -2.94 -10.55
N LYS A 74 0.91 -3.09 -11.61
CA LYS A 74 2.03 -4.04 -11.68
C LYS A 74 3.10 -3.75 -10.63
N ASP A 75 3.42 -2.47 -10.41
CA ASP A 75 4.37 -2.09 -9.35
C ASP A 75 3.79 -2.37 -7.97
N SER A 76 2.47 -2.16 -7.78
CA SER A 76 1.79 -2.49 -6.52
C SER A 76 1.79 -3.99 -6.21
N GLU A 77 1.60 -4.83 -7.22
CA GLU A 77 1.73 -6.29 -7.12
C GLU A 77 3.17 -6.70 -6.77
N THR A 78 4.14 -6.13 -7.46
CA THR A 78 5.56 -6.45 -7.23
C THR A 78 6.01 -5.99 -5.84
N ALA A 79 5.59 -4.79 -5.42
CA ALA A 79 5.91 -4.23 -4.12
C ALA A 79 5.33 -5.07 -2.98
N ILE A 80 4.05 -5.47 -3.06
CA ILE A 80 3.44 -6.27 -2.00
C ILE A 80 4.12 -7.64 -1.87
N ILE A 81 4.49 -8.28 -2.99
CA ILE A 81 5.24 -9.54 -2.99
C ILE A 81 6.61 -9.36 -2.33
N TYR A 82 7.30 -8.25 -2.62
CA TYR A 82 8.57 -7.93 -2.00
C TYR A 82 8.43 -7.76 -0.48
N PHE A 83 7.42 -7.01 -0.02
CA PHE A 83 7.15 -6.87 1.41
C PHE A 83 6.78 -8.19 2.09
N VAL A 84 5.97 -9.03 1.45
CA VAL A 84 5.63 -10.37 1.97
C VAL A 84 6.89 -11.20 2.18
N LYS A 85 7.84 -11.17 1.24
CA LYS A 85 9.12 -11.89 1.36
C LYS A 85 9.97 -11.35 2.53
N LEU A 86 10.06 -10.03 2.68
CA LEU A 86 10.76 -9.41 3.81
C LEU A 86 10.15 -9.81 5.16
N ILE A 87 8.82 -9.76 5.26
CA ILE A 87 8.09 -10.12 6.47
C ILE A 87 8.27 -11.61 6.77
N SER A 88 8.13 -12.47 5.77
CA SER A 88 8.30 -13.92 5.92
C SER A 88 9.71 -14.29 6.40
N ALA A 89 10.75 -13.60 5.93
CA ALA A 89 12.12 -13.82 6.38
C ALA A 89 12.39 -13.34 7.82
N ALA A 90 11.63 -12.36 8.31
CA ALA A 90 11.76 -11.81 9.66
C ALA A 90 10.76 -12.42 10.68
N SER A 91 9.71 -13.08 10.21
CA SER A 91 8.69 -13.67 11.06
C SER A 91 9.04 -15.10 11.47
N THR A 92 8.70 -15.47 12.70
CA THR A 92 8.77 -16.84 13.20
C THR A 92 7.56 -17.70 12.82
N ILE A 93 6.49 -17.08 12.31
CA ILE A 93 5.24 -17.75 11.92
C ILE A 93 5.14 -17.91 10.40
N LEU A 94 4.40 -18.92 9.97
CA LEU A 94 4.18 -19.18 8.54
C LEU A 94 3.34 -18.06 7.92
N ILE A 95 3.92 -17.36 6.95
CA ILE A 95 3.24 -16.32 6.17
C ILE A 95 2.67 -16.93 4.89
N ASN A 96 1.37 -16.74 4.67
CA ASN A 96 0.70 -17.12 3.43
C ASN A 96 -0.13 -15.94 2.91
N MET A 97 0.32 -15.34 1.80
CA MET A 97 -0.37 -14.21 1.20
C MET A 97 -1.66 -14.65 0.51
N ARG A 98 -2.78 -14.03 0.89
CA ARG A 98 -4.12 -14.25 0.33
C ARG A 98 -4.86 -12.95 0.14
N ASN A 99 -5.99 -13.02 -0.57
CA ASN A 99 -6.93 -11.91 -0.74
C ASN A 99 -6.28 -10.62 -1.26
N PHE A 100 -5.30 -10.78 -2.17
CA PHE A 100 -4.72 -9.63 -2.84
C PHE A 100 -5.81 -8.87 -3.61
N SER A 101 -5.86 -7.55 -3.41
CA SER A 101 -6.85 -6.68 -4.05
C SER A 101 -6.32 -5.27 -4.21
N ILE A 102 -6.68 -4.64 -5.33
CA ILE A 102 -6.53 -3.19 -5.51
C ILE A 102 -7.72 -2.50 -4.86
N GLN A 103 -7.45 -1.59 -3.95
CA GLN A 103 -8.47 -0.88 -3.17
C GLN A 103 -8.78 0.49 -3.73
N ASN A 104 -7.77 1.18 -4.29
CA ASN A 104 -7.93 2.52 -4.82
C ASN A 104 -6.90 2.78 -5.92
N ILE A 105 -7.30 3.55 -6.94
CA ILE A 105 -6.41 4.11 -7.95
C ILE A 105 -6.72 5.61 -8.06
N VAL A 106 -5.70 6.43 -7.84
CA VAL A 106 -5.77 7.89 -8.05
C VAL A 106 -5.18 8.20 -9.42
N SER A 107 -5.92 8.89 -10.27
CA SER A 107 -5.43 9.37 -11.56
C SER A 107 -5.66 10.87 -11.71
N SER A 108 -4.80 11.52 -12.47
CA SER A 108 -4.90 12.94 -12.80
C SER A 108 -4.76 13.15 -14.30
N PHE A 109 -5.47 14.12 -14.83
CA PHE A 109 -5.33 14.56 -16.22
C PHE A 109 -5.58 16.06 -16.30
N THR A 110 -5.08 16.67 -17.37
CA THR A 110 -5.28 18.09 -17.65
C THR A 110 -6.10 18.22 -18.93
N PHE A 111 -7.17 19.01 -18.85
CA PHE A 111 -7.97 19.39 -20.01
C PHE A 111 -7.33 20.56 -20.74
N SER A 112 -7.37 20.52 -22.08
CA SER A 112 -7.01 21.68 -22.91
C SER A 112 -8.19 22.65 -22.98
N GLY A 113 -8.33 23.52 -21.98
CA GLY A 113 -9.37 24.55 -21.94
C GLY A 113 -9.74 24.99 -20.52
N THR A 114 -10.55 26.04 -20.41
CA THR A 114 -11.08 26.55 -19.14
C THR A 114 -12.43 25.90 -18.83
N LEU A 115 -12.58 25.36 -17.62
CA LEU A 115 -13.83 24.75 -17.18
C LEU A 115 -14.64 25.76 -16.37
N ASN A 116 -15.86 26.09 -16.82
CA ASN A 116 -16.79 26.93 -16.06
C ASN A 116 -17.48 26.08 -14.99
N LEU A 117 -16.92 26.05 -13.77
CA LEU A 117 -17.46 25.27 -12.66
C LEU A 117 -18.90 25.67 -12.29
N PRO A 118 -19.26 26.98 -12.17
CA PRO A 118 -20.64 27.39 -11.96
C PRO A 118 -21.64 26.87 -13.02
N GLY A 119 -21.24 26.83 -14.29
CA GLY A 119 -22.10 26.34 -15.38
C GLY A 119 -22.37 24.83 -15.37
N ILE A 120 -21.60 24.06 -14.59
CA ILE A 120 -21.72 22.60 -14.47
C ILE A 120 -22.52 22.21 -13.22
N LEU A 121 -22.70 23.13 -12.27
CA LEU A 121 -23.60 22.95 -11.14
C LEU A 121 -25.05 23.01 -11.63
N ILE A 122 -25.61 21.87 -12.02
CA ILE A 122 -27.05 21.71 -12.16
C ILE A 122 -27.57 21.38 -10.76
N PHE A 123 -28.35 22.29 -10.17
CA PHE A 123 -29.04 22.03 -8.92
C PHE A 123 -29.96 20.81 -9.12
N ALA A 124 -29.65 19.72 -8.40
CA ALA A 124 -30.44 18.50 -8.33
C ALA A 124 -31.33 18.52 -7.08
#